data_AF-A0A7G5H5J0-F1
#
_entry.id   AF-A0A7G5H5J0-F1
#
_cell.length_a   1.000
_cell.length_b   1.000
_cell.length_c   1.000
_cell.angle_alpha   90.00
_cell.angle_beta   90.00
_cell.angle_gamma   90.00
#
_symmetry.space_group_name_H-M   'P 1'
#
loop_
_entity.id
_entity.type
_entity.pdbx_description
1 polymer ?
#
loop_
_entity_poly.entity_id
_entity_poly.type
_entity_poly.pdbx_seq_one_letter_code
_entity_poly.pdbx_strand_id
1 'polypeptide(L)'
;MKFLSCNAITGTAAQITASNCMTLLGQAKRIGYFELPQTAAIGDATSTLAQGTYTALQAASDISKMILPKPKIYGPELTGTEPVTVGSNDNTTPDGITIMRGQTVPTFTGKYTGLNPTQYGQFEDLFARGNQNADFDTLGGIFFLGDRQVIMTDDFKPIPFHSIFIGDPTGMQLHDLTQFMFRFEMEKGWYRSCKVFDLNFNHKLL
;
A
#
# COMPACT_ATOMS: atom_id res chain seq x y z
N MET A 1 -24.24 23.52 11.37
CA MET A 1 -22.89 23.90 11.86
C MET A 1 -22.56 25.28 11.32
N LYS A 2 -22.24 26.25 12.18
CA LYS A 2 -21.74 27.57 11.73
C LYS A 2 -20.23 27.45 11.52
N PHE A 3 -19.77 27.64 10.29
CA PHE A 3 -18.35 27.76 10.00
C PHE A 3 -17.88 29.13 10.47
N LEU A 4 -16.94 29.16 11.42
CA LEU A 4 -16.30 30.39 11.86
C LEU A 4 -15.22 30.78 10.86
N SER A 5 -15.20 32.05 10.46
CA SER A 5 -14.17 32.60 9.56
C SER A 5 -12.82 32.66 10.29
N CYS A 6 -11.73 32.28 9.60
CA CYS A 6 -10.36 32.31 10.12
C CYS A 6 -9.93 33.69 10.66
N ASN A 7 -10.58 34.78 10.23
CA ASN A 7 -10.32 36.13 10.73
C ASN A 7 -10.80 36.37 12.18
N ALA A 8 -11.53 35.44 12.79
CA ALA A 8 -12.03 35.54 14.17
C ALA A 8 -11.06 34.98 15.23
N ILE A 9 -9.89 34.48 14.84
CA ILE A 9 -8.89 33.92 15.75
C ILE A 9 -8.00 35.07 16.28
N THR A 10 -8.49 35.81 17.27
CA THR A 10 -7.72 36.84 17.99
C THR A 10 -7.10 36.25 19.26
N GLY A 11 -6.00 35.52 19.08
CA GLY A 11 -5.11 35.11 20.15
C GLY A 11 -3.70 35.02 19.58
N THR A 12 -2.68 35.35 20.35
CA THR A 12 -1.27 35.13 19.97
C THR A 12 -1.14 33.71 19.43
N ALA A 13 -0.89 33.58 18.13
CA ALA A 13 -0.76 32.29 17.47
C ALA A 13 0.38 31.54 18.15
N ALA A 14 0.05 30.64 19.08
CA ALA A 14 0.95 29.55 19.40
C ALA A 14 1.31 28.95 18.04
N GLN A 15 2.60 28.92 17.71
CA GLN A 15 3.09 28.39 16.44
C GLN A 15 2.27 27.15 16.13
N ILE A 16 1.57 27.16 14.99
CA ILE A 16 1.07 25.93 14.40
C ILE A 16 2.34 25.11 14.18
N THR A 17 2.62 24.19 15.09
CA THR A 17 3.76 23.30 14.98
C THR A 17 3.60 22.55 13.66
N ALA A 18 4.69 22.24 12.96
CA ALA A 18 4.64 21.51 11.69
C ALA A 18 3.80 20.21 11.77
N SER A 19 3.57 19.70 12.98
CA SER A 19 2.63 18.62 13.34
C SER A 19 1.16 18.85 12.94
N ASN A 20 0.73 20.09 12.68
CA ASN A 20 -0.65 20.44 12.29
C ASN A 20 -0.80 20.69 10.78
N CYS A 21 0.29 20.61 10.00
CA CYS A 21 0.20 20.67 8.56
C CYS A 21 -0.31 19.32 8.04
N MET A 22 -1.45 19.32 7.35
CA MET A 22 -1.89 18.13 6.63
C MET A 22 -0.85 17.81 5.54
N THR A 23 -0.13 16.69 5.70
CA THR A 23 0.73 16.18 4.64
C THR A 23 -0.16 15.63 3.54
N LEU A 24 -0.16 16.29 2.37
CA LEU A 24 -0.84 15.75 1.19
C LEU A 24 -0.10 14.48 0.75
N LEU A 25 -0.74 13.32 0.92
CA LEU A 25 -0.20 12.06 0.44
C LEU A 25 -0.45 11.94 -1.06
N GLY A 26 0.61 11.75 -1.83
CA GLY A 26 0.50 11.42 -3.24
C GLY A 26 -0.15 10.04 -3.43
N GLN A 27 -0.78 9.82 -4.59
CA GLN A 27 -1.20 8.48 -4.99
C GLN A 27 0.01 7.54 -5.15
N ALA A 28 -0.16 6.27 -4.79
CA ALA A 28 0.85 5.23 -5.04
C ALA A 28 1.18 5.14 -6.54
N LYS A 29 2.45 5.28 -6.90
CA LYS A 29 2.94 5.16 -8.28
C LYS A 29 3.62 3.83 -8.53
N ARG A 30 4.25 3.24 -7.51
CA ARG A 30 4.94 1.94 -7.55
C ARG A 30 4.88 1.24 -6.21
N ILE A 31 5.07 -0.07 -6.22
CA ILE A 31 5.21 -0.90 -5.02
C ILE A 31 6.54 -1.64 -5.12
N GLY A 32 7.37 -1.57 -4.08
CA GLY A 32 8.53 -2.44 -3.91
C GLY A 32 8.12 -3.65 -3.06
N TYR A 33 8.32 -4.85 -3.58
CA TYR A 33 7.95 -6.09 -2.92
C TYR A 33 9.13 -6.70 -2.18
N PHE A 34 8.84 -7.35 -1.06
CA PHE A 34 9.79 -8.09 -0.24
C PHE A 34 9.19 -9.43 0.15
N GLU A 35 10.05 -10.43 0.24
CA GLU A 35 9.69 -11.70 0.88
C GLU A 35 9.54 -11.50 2.39
N LEU A 36 8.57 -12.17 2.99
CA LEU A 36 8.34 -12.19 4.44
C LEU A 36 8.66 -13.58 5.00
N PRO A 37 9.11 -13.67 6.27
CA PRO A 37 9.26 -12.58 7.24
C PRO A 37 10.56 -11.77 7.03
N GLN A 38 10.49 -10.44 7.14
CA GLN A 38 11.68 -9.58 7.24
C GLN A 38 12.23 -9.59 8.67
N THR A 39 13.41 -10.18 8.85
CA THR A 39 14.11 -10.21 10.15
C THR A 39 14.79 -8.88 10.48
N ALA A 40 15.36 -8.20 9.48
CA ALA A 40 16.00 -6.91 9.62
C ALA A 40 15.13 -5.78 9.06
N ALA A 41 15.22 -4.60 9.66
CA ALA A 41 14.65 -3.38 9.09
C ALA A 41 15.39 -3.01 7.78
N ILE A 42 14.66 -2.43 6.82
CA ILE A 42 15.23 -1.94 5.54
C ILE A 42 16.21 -0.77 5.79
N GLY A 43 16.09 -0.11 6.94
CA GLY A 43 16.97 0.93 7.43
C GLY A 43 16.45 1.51 8.74
N ASP A 44 16.90 2.72 9.03
CA ASP A 44 16.45 3.56 10.13
C ASP A 44 16.07 4.95 9.60
N ALA A 45 15.62 5.85 10.47
CA ALA A 45 15.17 7.17 10.04
C ALA A 45 16.26 7.92 9.27
N THR A 46 17.51 7.80 9.70
CA THR A 46 18.66 8.46 9.10
C THR A 46 19.11 7.76 7.83
N SER A 47 19.23 6.43 7.85
CA SER A 47 19.72 5.66 6.70
C SER A 47 18.70 5.52 5.58
N THR A 48 17.39 5.41 5.86
CA THR A 48 16.33 5.42 4.84
C THR A 48 16.18 6.81 4.20
N LEU A 49 16.34 7.89 4.98
CA LEU A 49 16.41 9.25 4.42
C LEU A 49 17.67 9.44 3.58
N ALA A 50 18.83 8.96 4.04
CA ALA A 50 20.13 9.15 3.39
C ALA A 50 20.39 8.26 2.15
N GLN A 51 19.57 7.24 1.90
CA GLN A 51 19.71 6.40 0.72
C GLN A 51 19.53 7.24 -0.55
N GLY A 52 20.57 7.28 -1.40
CA GLY A 52 20.51 7.95 -2.71
C GLY A 52 19.86 7.09 -3.81
N THR A 53 19.84 5.76 -3.61
CA THR A 53 19.15 4.76 -4.44
C THR A 53 18.91 3.48 -3.62
N TYR A 54 17.97 2.64 -4.04
CA TYR A 54 17.78 1.29 -3.47
C TYR A 54 18.58 0.19 -4.20
N THR A 55 19.73 0.53 -4.80
CA THR A 55 20.52 -0.42 -5.61
C THR A 55 20.99 -1.62 -4.80
N ALA A 56 21.43 -1.39 -3.56
CA ALA A 56 21.90 -2.46 -2.67
C ALA A 56 20.78 -3.46 -2.33
N LEU A 57 19.58 -2.97 -2.00
CA LEU A 57 18.42 -3.83 -1.74
C LEU A 57 17.99 -4.61 -2.98
N GLN A 58 18.06 -4.02 -4.17
CA GLN A 58 17.73 -4.73 -5.40
C GLN A 58 18.78 -5.79 -5.79
N ALA A 59 20.04 -5.59 -5.37
CA ALA A 59 21.15 -6.50 -5.62
C ALA A 59 21.25 -7.64 -4.61
N ALA A 60 20.55 -7.56 -3.47
CA ALA A 60 20.58 -8.62 -2.46
C ALA A 60 20.09 -9.97 -3.03
N SER A 61 20.58 -11.05 -2.43
CA SER A 61 20.26 -12.44 -2.81
C SER A 61 19.47 -13.19 -1.74
N ASP A 62 19.19 -12.55 -0.62
CA ASP A 62 18.42 -13.09 0.50
C ASP A 62 17.04 -12.41 0.58
N ILE A 63 16.31 -12.68 1.65
CA ILE A 63 14.98 -12.10 1.89
C ILE A 63 14.99 -10.56 1.90
N SER A 64 16.11 -9.89 2.20
CA SER A 64 16.19 -8.42 2.18
C SER A 64 16.09 -7.82 0.78
N LYS A 65 16.07 -8.68 -0.26
CA LYS A 65 15.93 -8.27 -1.64
C LYS A 65 14.62 -7.55 -1.90
N MET A 66 14.74 -6.32 -2.39
CA MET A 66 13.61 -5.57 -2.91
C MET A 66 13.40 -5.91 -4.39
N ILE A 67 12.20 -6.40 -4.70
CA ILE A 67 11.74 -6.57 -6.08
C ILE A 67 10.97 -5.32 -6.46
N LEU A 68 11.56 -4.51 -7.35
CA LEU A 68 10.95 -3.26 -7.81
C LEU A 68 10.54 -3.34 -9.29
N PRO A 69 9.26 -3.57 -9.55
CA PRO A 69 8.66 -3.34 -10.85
C PRO A 69 8.98 -1.98 -11.46
N LYS A 70 9.53 -2.01 -12.68
CA LYS A 70 9.64 -0.81 -13.53
C LYS A 70 8.28 -0.24 -13.97
N PRO A 71 7.28 -1.08 -14.34
CA PRO A 71 5.95 -0.60 -14.73
C PRO A 71 5.28 0.23 -13.61
N LYS A 72 4.65 1.33 -14.00
CA LYS A 72 3.87 2.17 -13.07
C LYS A 72 2.51 1.55 -12.80
N ILE A 73 1.99 1.82 -11.62
CA ILE A 73 0.64 1.46 -11.22
C ILE A 73 -0.32 2.55 -11.75
N TYR A 74 -1.39 2.10 -12.41
CA TYR A 74 -2.49 2.93 -12.88
C TYR A 74 -3.77 2.63 -12.10
N GLY A 75 -4.56 3.68 -11.86
CA GLY A 75 -5.78 3.60 -11.06
C GLY A 75 -5.58 2.94 -9.70
N PRO A 76 -4.54 3.31 -8.91
CA PRO A 76 -4.39 2.79 -7.55
C PRO A 76 -5.60 3.20 -6.72
N GLU A 77 -6.31 2.23 -6.18
CA GLU A 77 -7.48 2.46 -5.34
C GLU A 77 -7.36 1.62 -4.08
N LEU A 78 -7.56 2.27 -2.94
CA LEU A 78 -7.76 1.60 -1.67
C LEU A 78 -9.22 1.84 -1.28
N THR A 79 -10.06 0.85 -1.54
CA THR A 79 -11.49 0.98 -1.25
C THR A 79 -11.72 1.03 0.25
N GLY A 80 -12.69 1.85 0.68
CA GLY A 80 -13.13 1.88 2.07
C GLY A 80 -13.62 0.51 2.55
N THR A 81 -13.62 0.30 3.86
CA THR A 81 -14.21 -0.89 4.46
C THR A 81 -15.70 -0.68 4.68
N GLU A 82 -16.49 -1.71 4.39
CA GLU A 82 -17.94 -1.72 4.59
C GLU A 82 -18.26 -2.38 5.93
N PRO A 83 -19.29 -1.91 6.67
CA PRO A 83 -19.69 -2.54 7.91
C PRO A 83 -20.34 -3.90 7.62
N VAL A 84 -19.89 -4.94 8.33
CA VAL A 84 -20.57 -6.24 8.36
C VAL A 84 -21.60 -6.17 9.48
N THR A 85 -22.88 -6.20 9.10
CA THR A 85 -24.00 -6.05 10.04
C THR A 85 -24.84 -7.32 10.15
N VAL A 86 -25.40 -7.57 11.33
CA VAL A 86 -26.42 -8.60 11.56
C VAL A 86 -27.69 -7.92 12.06
N GLY A 87 -28.84 -8.44 11.63
CA GLY A 87 -30.13 -7.84 11.92
C GLY A 87 -30.54 -6.84 10.85
N SER A 88 -31.69 -7.11 10.25
CA SER A 88 -32.52 -6.13 9.52
C SER A 88 -33.80 -6.83 9.08
N ASN A 89 -34.92 -6.57 9.75
CA ASN A 89 -36.24 -7.16 9.45
C ASN A 89 -36.29 -8.71 9.37
N ASP A 90 -35.21 -9.40 9.77
CA ASP A 90 -35.00 -10.85 9.68
C ASP A 90 -35.13 -11.55 11.05
N ASN A 91 -35.55 -10.81 12.08
CA ASN A 91 -35.78 -11.29 13.46
C ASN A 91 -34.54 -11.89 14.15
N THR A 92 -33.34 -11.64 13.62
CA THR A 92 -32.08 -12.13 14.21
C THR A 92 -31.53 -11.24 15.33
N THR A 93 -32.11 -10.06 15.53
CA THR A 93 -31.76 -9.11 16.60
C THR A 93 -33.01 -8.61 17.35
N PRO A 94 -32.90 -8.33 18.67
CA PRO A 94 -34.00 -7.69 19.42
C PRO A 94 -34.39 -6.35 18.79
N ASP A 95 -35.69 -6.10 18.67
CA ASP A 95 -36.30 -4.88 18.14
C ASP A 95 -35.92 -4.51 16.69
N GLY A 96 -35.38 -5.46 15.90
CA GLY A 96 -35.01 -5.22 14.50
C GLY A 96 -33.83 -4.24 14.34
N ILE A 97 -33.07 -4.01 15.42
CA ILE A 97 -31.91 -3.11 15.43
C ILE A 97 -30.76 -3.79 14.66
N THR A 98 -30.20 -3.07 13.70
CA THR A 98 -28.98 -3.51 13.00
C THR A 98 -27.77 -3.37 13.93
N ILE A 99 -27.08 -4.48 14.18
CA ILE A 99 -25.88 -4.54 15.01
C ILE A 99 -24.65 -4.71 14.11
N MET A 100 -23.67 -3.83 14.23
CA MET A 100 -22.38 -3.98 13.57
C MET A 100 -21.61 -5.15 14.21
N ARG A 101 -21.27 -6.17 13.43
CA ARG A 101 -20.44 -7.30 13.83
C ARG A 101 -18.97 -7.11 13.49
N GLY A 102 -18.68 -6.30 12.47
CA GLY A 102 -17.32 -6.05 12.04
C GLY A 102 -17.27 -5.13 10.84
N GLN A 103 -16.15 -5.19 10.13
CA GLN A 103 -15.87 -4.43 8.92
C GLN A 103 -15.21 -5.36 7.90
N THR A 104 -15.32 -5.08 6.62
CA THR A 104 -14.56 -5.79 5.58
C THR A 104 -13.06 -5.48 5.70
N VAL A 105 -12.23 -6.30 5.05
CA VAL A 105 -10.77 -6.08 5.00
C VAL A 105 -10.49 -5.06 3.89
N PRO A 106 -9.61 -4.06 4.12
CA PRO A 106 -9.28 -3.10 3.07
C PRO A 106 -8.55 -3.79 1.92
N THR A 107 -9.01 -3.54 0.70
CA THR A 107 -8.43 -4.10 -0.53
C THR A 107 -7.78 -3.00 -1.34
N PHE A 108 -6.49 -3.16 -1.62
CA PHE A 108 -5.80 -2.34 -2.60
C PHE A 108 -5.97 -2.95 -3.98
N THR A 109 -6.32 -2.14 -4.96
CA THR A 109 -6.41 -2.54 -6.37
C THR A 109 -5.61 -1.59 -7.24
N GLY A 110 -5.11 -2.09 -8.36
CA GLY A 110 -4.40 -1.28 -9.33
C GLY A 110 -4.22 -2.04 -10.63
N LYS A 111 -3.60 -1.38 -11.60
CA LYS A 111 -3.34 -1.96 -12.91
C LYS A 111 -1.90 -1.72 -13.34
N TYR A 112 -1.25 -2.74 -13.90
CA TYR A 112 -0.04 -2.58 -14.68
C TYR A 112 -0.41 -2.51 -16.17
N THR A 113 0.27 -1.65 -16.92
CA THR A 113 0.09 -1.53 -18.37
C THR A 113 1.35 -1.93 -19.09
N GLY A 114 1.21 -2.65 -20.21
CA GLY A 114 2.36 -2.94 -21.09
C GLY A 114 3.37 -3.92 -20.50
N LEU A 115 2.92 -4.85 -19.65
CA LEU A 115 3.75 -6.01 -19.28
C LEU A 115 3.95 -6.90 -20.50
N ASN A 116 5.18 -7.30 -20.78
CA ASN A 116 5.44 -8.37 -21.75
C ASN A 116 5.20 -9.76 -21.12
N PRO A 117 5.11 -10.86 -21.89
CA PRO A 117 4.79 -12.18 -21.36
C PRO A 117 5.77 -12.65 -20.26
N THR A 118 7.06 -12.36 -20.43
CA THR A 118 8.08 -12.71 -19.44
C THR A 118 7.89 -11.95 -18.14
N GLN A 119 7.60 -10.65 -18.22
CA GLN A 119 7.33 -9.82 -17.04
C GLN A 119 6.04 -10.27 -16.35
N TYR A 120 4.98 -10.55 -17.12
CA TYR A 120 3.74 -11.07 -16.57
C TYR A 120 3.95 -12.39 -15.81
N GLY A 121 4.65 -13.36 -16.42
CA GLY A 121 4.98 -14.62 -15.74
C GLY A 121 5.81 -14.42 -14.46
N GLN A 122 6.75 -13.46 -14.46
CA GLN A 122 7.50 -13.10 -13.25
C GLN A 122 6.60 -12.52 -12.15
N PHE A 123 5.56 -11.75 -12.49
CA PHE A 123 4.58 -11.27 -11.52
C PHE A 123 3.67 -12.38 -11.01
N GLU A 124 3.22 -13.27 -11.89
CA GLU A 124 2.47 -14.46 -11.48
C GLU A 124 3.29 -15.30 -10.50
N ASP A 125 4.56 -15.56 -10.79
CA ASP A 125 5.45 -16.30 -9.88
C ASP A 125 5.61 -15.59 -8.53
N LEU A 126 5.76 -14.26 -8.54
CA LEU A 126 5.88 -13.46 -7.32
C LEU A 126 4.59 -13.52 -6.48
N PHE A 127 3.43 -13.41 -7.12
CA PHE A 127 2.14 -13.41 -6.43
C PHE A 127 1.72 -14.81 -6.01
N ALA A 128 2.10 -15.83 -6.77
CA ALA A 128 1.96 -17.22 -6.38
C ALA A 128 2.78 -17.50 -5.10
N ARG A 129 4.00 -16.95 -4.98
CA ARG A 129 4.76 -16.98 -3.71
C ARG A 129 4.02 -16.31 -2.57
N GLY A 130 3.43 -15.15 -2.84
CA GLY A 130 2.58 -14.42 -1.89
C GLY A 130 1.38 -15.21 -1.35
N ASN A 131 0.95 -16.25 -2.07
CA ASN A 131 -0.16 -17.13 -1.68
C ASN A 131 0.30 -18.56 -1.35
N GLN A 132 1.61 -18.82 -1.18
CA GLN A 132 2.11 -20.16 -0.86
C GLN A 132 1.64 -20.68 0.50
N ASN A 133 1.26 -19.78 1.40
CA ASN A 133 0.80 -20.12 2.74
C ASN A 133 -0.52 -19.41 3.03
N ALA A 134 -1.45 -20.10 3.67
CA ALA A 134 -2.75 -19.55 4.08
C ALA A 134 -2.72 -18.96 5.50
N ASP A 135 -1.75 -19.37 6.33
CA ASP A 135 -1.66 -19.03 7.74
C ASP A 135 -0.72 -17.85 8.02
N PHE A 136 0.25 -17.61 7.13
CA PHE A 136 1.26 -16.55 7.29
C PHE A 136 1.52 -15.81 5.99
N ASP A 137 1.79 -14.51 6.11
CA ASP A 137 2.15 -13.67 4.99
C ASP A 137 3.57 -13.96 4.51
N THR A 138 3.70 -14.22 3.22
CA THR A 138 4.98 -14.50 2.56
C THR A 138 5.45 -13.34 1.69
N LEU A 139 4.59 -12.36 1.44
CA LEU A 139 4.92 -11.17 0.66
C LEU A 139 4.40 -9.92 1.35
N GLY A 140 5.22 -8.87 1.34
CA GLY A 140 4.82 -7.53 1.73
C GLY A 140 5.41 -6.49 0.79
N GLY A 141 5.09 -5.23 1.02
CA GLY A 141 5.69 -4.17 0.22
C GLY A 141 5.69 -2.80 0.85
N ILE A 142 6.40 -1.90 0.18
CA ILE A 142 6.44 -0.47 0.48
C ILE A 142 5.84 0.30 -0.70
N PHE A 143 5.11 1.37 -0.40
CA PHE A 143 4.46 2.18 -1.42
C PHE A 143 5.31 3.39 -1.76
N PHE A 144 5.69 3.52 -3.02
CA PHE A 144 6.27 4.75 -3.54
C PHE A 144 5.14 5.64 -4.03
N LEU A 145 5.00 6.83 -3.43
CA LEU A 145 3.91 7.76 -3.72
C LEU A 145 4.33 8.77 -4.82
N GLY A 146 3.93 10.04 -4.70
CA GLY A 146 4.19 11.11 -5.65
C GLY A 146 5.67 11.49 -5.78
N ASP A 147 6.05 12.71 -5.42
CA ASP A 147 7.46 13.09 -5.48
C ASP A 147 8.15 12.73 -4.17
N ARG A 148 9.09 11.77 -4.27
CA ARG A 148 10.04 11.37 -3.22
C ARG A 148 9.41 10.72 -1.98
N GLN A 149 8.10 10.61 -1.89
CA GLN A 149 7.43 9.99 -0.74
C GLN A 149 7.42 8.46 -0.79
N VAL A 150 7.61 7.83 0.36
CA VAL A 150 7.45 6.38 0.58
C VAL A 150 6.62 6.11 1.84
N ILE A 151 5.78 5.07 1.80
CA ILE A 151 5.06 4.53 2.96
C ILE A 151 5.62 3.15 3.29
N MET A 152 5.94 2.94 4.57
CA MET A 152 6.32 1.66 5.15
C MET A 152 5.93 1.63 6.64
N THR A 153 6.13 0.50 7.31
CA THR A 153 5.80 0.38 8.74
C THR A 153 6.73 1.23 9.62
N ASP A 154 6.30 1.48 10.85
CA ASP A 154 7.03 2.30 11.84
C ASP A 154 8.39 1.73 12.27
N ASP A 155 8.61 0.45 12.02
CA ASP A 155 9.89 -0.24 12.23
C ASP A 155 10.71 -0.40 10.93
N PHE A 156 10.37 0.33 9.87
CA PHE A 156 11.03 0.30 8.56
C PHE A 156 11.01 -1.07 7.89
N LYS A 157 9.87 -1.76 8.00
CA LYS A 157 9.60 -3.03 7.35
C LYS A 157 8.50 -2.88 6.28
N PRO A 158 8.40 -3.84 5.36
CA PRO A 158 7.30 -3.89 4.41
C PRO A 158 5.96 -4.10 5.12
N ILE A 159 4.90 -3.53 4.55
CA ILE A 159 3.52 -3.77 4.97
C ILE A 159 3.11 -5.16 4.44
N PRO A 160 2.61 -6.07 5.29
CA PRO A 160 2.16 -7.39 4.83
C PRO A 160 0.98 -7.31 3.87
N PHE A 161 1.00 -8.16 2.84
CA PHE A 161 -0.08 -8.27 1.87
C PHE A 161 -0.71 -9.66 1.94
N HIS A 162 -2.04 -9.69 1.92
CA HIS A 162 -2.83 -10.93 1.94
C HIS A 162 -3.53 -11.15 0.60
N SER A 163 -3.84 -12.41 0.28
CA SER A 163 -4.73 -12.80 -0.83
C SER A 163 -4.43 -12.07 -2.15
N ILE A 164 -3.17 -12.15 -2.57
CA ILE A 164 -2.65 -11.37 -3.68
C ILE A 164 -3.15 -11.98 -5.00
N PHE A 165 -3.53 -11.15 -5.95
CA PHE A 165 -4.03 -11.60 -7.24
C PHE A 165 -3.52 -10.70 -8.36
N ILE A 166 -3.19 -11.30 -9.50
CA ILE A 166 -2.99 -10.63 -10.78
C ILE A 166 -3.87 -11.33 -11.82
N GLY A 167 -4.59 -10.54 -12.60
CA GLY A 167 -5.48 -11.03 -13.64
C GLY A 167 -4.84 -10.90 -15.01
N ASP A 168 -4.95 -11.96 -15.81
CA ASP A 168 -4.74 -11.91 -17.25
C ASP A 168 -6.02 -11.40 -17.94
N PRO A 169 -6.01 -10.19 -18.51
CA PRO A 169 -7.18 -9.62 -19.16
C PRO A 169 -7.53 -10.26 -20.52
N THR A 170 -6.66 -11.11 -21.09
CA THR A 170 -6.75 -11.54 -22.51
C THR A 170 -6.48 -13.02 -22.78
N GLY A 171 -6.14 -13.83 -21.77
CA GLY A 171 -5.78 -15.24 -21.98
C GLY A 171 -4.52 -15.40 -22.83
N MET A 172 -3.48 -14.65 -22.50
CA MET A 172 -2.15 -14.59 -23.14
C MET A 172 -2.06 -13.87 -24.50
N GLN A 173 -3.07 -13.08 -24.91
CA GLN A 173 -2.99 -12.26 -26.13
C GLN A 173 -2.49 -10.85 -25.83
N LEU A 174 -1.21 -10.62 -26.09
CA LEU A 174 -0.55 -9.36 -25.77
C LEU A 174 -0.88 -8.26 -26.79
N HIS A 175 -1.44 -7.14 -26.33
CA HIS A 175 -1.45 -5.86 -27.03
C HIS A 175 -0.88 -4.77 -26.11
N ASP A 176 -0.28 -3.73 -26.69
CA ASP A 176 0.41 -2.67 -25.93
C ASP A 176 -0.51 -1.83 -25.02
N LEU A 177 -1.84 -2.00 -25.15
CA LEU A 177 -2.88 -1.35 -24.33
C LEU A 177 -3.48 -2.28 -23.26
N THR A 178 -2.98 -3.51 -23.16
CA THR A 178 -3.49 -4.50 -22.23
C THR A 178 -3.18 -4.08 -20.78
N GLN A 179 -4.24 -3.98 -19.97
CA GLN A 179 -4.16 -3.61 -18.55
C GLN A 179 -4.30 -4.85 -17.68
N PHE A 180 -3.26 -5.20 -16.93
CA PHE A 180 -3.24 -6.32 -16.00
C PHE A 180 -3.68 -5.82 -14.63
N MET A 181 -4.87 -6.22 -14.20
CA MET A 181 -5.39 -5.87 -12.88
C MET A 181 -4.61 -6.64 -11.81
N PHE A 182 -4.27 -5.98 -10.72
CA PHE A 182 -3.85 -6.67 -9.50
C PHE A 182 -4.65 -6.18 -8.30
N ARG A 183 -4.73 -7.04 -7.28
CA ARG A 183 -5.29 -6.69 -5.99
C ARG A 183 -4.59 -7.45 -4.87
N PHE A 184 -4.64 -6.90 -3.68
CA PHE A 184 -4.26 -7.58 -2.45
C PHE A 184 -4.99 -6.93 -1.27
N GLU A 185 -5.12 -7.70 -0.21
CA GLU A 185 -5.72 -7.25 1.03
C GLU A 185 -4.63 -6.81 2.01
N MET A 186 -4.97 -5.86 2.89
CA MET A 186 -4.08 -5.39 3.95
C MET A 186 -4.78 -5.53 5.30
N GLU A 187 -4.01 -5.64 6.38
CA GLU A 187 -4.59 -5.72 7.72
C GLU A 187 -5.47 -4.50 8.04
N LYS A 188 -6.54 -4.73 8.80
CA LYS A 188 -7.40 -3.65 9.30
C LYS A 188 -6.59 -2.70 10.18
N GLY A 189 -6.60 -1.42 9.82
CA GLY A 189 -5.84 -0.41 10.56
C GLY A 189 -4.34 -0.41 10.27
N TRP A 190 -3.87 -1.06 9.19
CA TRP A 190 -2.48 -1.05 8.74
C TRP A 190 -1.83 0.35 8.79
N TYR A 191 -2.58 1.39 8.46
CA TYR A 191 -2.12 2.79 8.45
C TYR A 191 -1.67 3.31 9.82
N ARG A 192 -2.09 2.69 10.94
CA ARG A 192 -1.76 3.14 12.29
C ARG A 192 -0.32 2.85 12.69
N SER A 193 0.26 1.82 12.07
CA SER A 193 1.64 1.39 12.30
C SER A 193 2.53 1.74 11.12
N CYS A 194 2.14 2.75 10.33
CA CYS A 194 2.83 3.20 9.14
C CYS A 194 3.20 4.67 9.24
N LYS A 195 4.29 4.99 8.57
CA LYS A 195 4.83 6.34 8.47
C LYS A 195 5.20 6.67 7.05
N VAL A 196 5.17 7.97 6.76
CA VAL A 196 5.50 8.52 5.45
C VAL A 196 6.83 9.26 5.57
N PHE A 197 7.72 9.02 4.61
CA PHE A 197 9.01 9.68 4.54
C PHE A 197 9.28 10.27 3.18
N ASP A 198 10.07 11.34 3.18
CA ASP A 198 10.62 11.92 1.95
C ASP A 198 12.03 11.38 1.69
N LEU A 199 12.21 10.70 0.58
CA LEU A 199 13.48 10.18 0.10
C LEU A 199 14.40 11.31 -0.36
N ASN A 200 15.71 11.11 -0.23
CA ASN A 200 16.71 12.03 -0.76
C ASN A 200 16.89 11.98 -2.29
N PHE A 201 16.12 11.15 -2.99
CA PHE A 201 16.11 11.03 -4.44
C PHE A 201 14.69 10.84 -4.99
N ASN A 202 14.51 11.11 -6.28
CA ASN A 202 13.22 10.89 -6.93
C ASN A 202 13.11 9.43 -7.40
N HIS A 203 12.23 8.65 -6.76
CA HIS A 203 11.98 7.26 -7.13
C HIS A 203 11.36 7.10 -8.53
N LYS A 204 10.92 8.19 -9.19
CA LYS A 204 10.55 8.19 -10.61
C LYS A 204 11.73 7.82 -11.54
N LEU A 205 12.96 7.97 -11.05
CA LEU A 205 14.20 7.66 -11.78
C LEU A 205 14.66 6.20 -11.60
N LEU A 206 13.98 5.41 -10.76
CA LEU A 206 14.24 3.98 -10.58
C LEU A 206 13.64 3.12 -11.72
#